data_AF-A0A239QQD5-F1
#
_entry.id   AF-A0A239QQD5-F1
#
_cell.length_a   1.000
_cell.length_b   1.000
_cell.length_c   1.000
_cell.angle_alpha   90.00
_cell.angle_beta   90.00
_cell.angle_gamma   90.00
#
_symmetry.space_group_name_H-M   'P 1'
#
loop_
_entity.id
_entity.type
_entity.pdbx_description
1 polymer ?
#
loop_
_entity_poly.entity_id
_entity_poly.type
_entity_poly.pdbx_seq_one_letter_code
_entity_poly.pdbx_strand_id
1 'polypeptide(L)'
;MLRIAVPNKGSLSGPAIDMLREAGYRSRRDGGRELVIRDSENDIEFFYLRPRDVAVYVGSGTVDAGITGRDLLLDSGAAAREHMALGFAHSTFRYAAQPDTARSLAGINGKRVATSYDRLVADHLASHGVNATVVHLDGAVESSVELGVADVVADVVETGSTLKAAGLEVFGDPLLSSEAVLIVPQNRPTPAGLEVLERRIHGVIVARTFVLMDFDVHADHLDDAVAIAPGFEAPTVSPLHDSDWFAVRVLIPREQTNTVMDKLYEIGARAILVTSIHACRI
;
A
#
# COMPACT_ATOMS: atom_id res chain seq x y z
N MET A 1 -22.92 5.69 12.37
CA MET A 1 -22.38 6.09 11.06
C MET A 1 -20.91 6.43 11.18
N LEU A 2 -20.06 5.60 10.58
CA LEU A 2 -18.61 5.76 10.56
C LEU A 2 -18.22 6.74 9.43
N ARG A 3 -17.34 7.70 9.71
CA ARG A 3 -16.89 8.71 8.73
C ARG A 3 -15.43 8.49 8.39
N ILE A 4 -15.13 8.26 7.11
CA ILE A 4 -13.79 7.89 6.65
C ILE A 4 -13.26 8.89 5.63
N ALA A 5 -12.06 9.42 5.85
CA ALA A 5 -11.35 10.21 4.86
C ALA A 5 -10.59 9.32 3.86
N VAL A 6 -10.73 9.60 2.57
CA VAL A 6 -10.11 8.85 1.47
C VAL A 6 -9.36 9.82 0.56
N PRO A 7 -8.16 9.48 0.02
CA PRO A 7 -7.43 10.33 -0.90
C PRO A 7 -8.23 10.59 -2.19
N ASN A 8 -8.38 11.86 -2.58
CA ASN A 8 -9.15 12.26 -3.75
C ASN A 8 -8.38 12.25 -5.07
N LYS A 9 -7.04 12.22 -5.01
CA LYS A 9 -6.12 12.23 -6.15
C LYS A 9 -4.77 11.60 -5.77
N GLY A 10 -3.88 11.48 -6.77
CA GLY A 10 -2.53 10.93 -6.58
C GLY A 10 -2.52 9.40 -6.57
N SER A 11 -1.33 8.82 -6.35
CA SER A 11 -1.07 7.38 -6.39
C SER A 11 -1.88 6.58 -5.36
N LEU A 12 -2.31 7.21 -4.26
CA LEU A 12 -3.12 6.56 -3.22
C LEU A 12 -4.61 6.43 -3.59
N SER A 13 -5.15 7.29 -4.47
CA SER A 13 -6.60 7.43 -4.63
C SER A 13 -7.27 6.24 -5.30
N GLY A 14 -6.75 5.80 -6.45
CA GLY A 14 -7.30 4.64 -7.17
C GLY A 14 -7.26 3.36 -6.33
N PRO A 15 -6.07 2.93 -5.85
CA PRO A 15 -5.95 1.72 -5.04
C PRO A 15 -6.79 1.73 -3.75
N ALA A 16 -6.95 2.89 -3.10
CA ALA A 16 -7.84 3.01 -1.93
C ALA A 16 -9.31 2.83 -2.31
N ILE A 17 -9.76 3.40 -3.43
CA ILE A 17 -11.13 3.23 -3.93
C ILE A 17 -11.41 1.77 -4.30
N ASP A 18 -10.46 1.12 -4.98
CA ASP A 18 -10.57 -0.28 -5.38
C ASP A 18 -10.64 -1.18 -4.14
N MET A 19 -9.75 -0.97 -3.17
CA MET A 19 -9.77 -1.72 -1.91
C MET A 19 -11.12 -1.59 -1.18
N LEU A 20 -11.69 -0.38 -1.09
CA LEU A 20 -12.99 -0.17 -0.46
C LEU A 20 -14.12 -0.87 -1.25
N ARG A 21 -14.05 -0.88 -2.58
CA ARG A 21 -15.00 -1.57 -3.45
C ARG A 21 -14.93 -3.09 -3.27
N GLU A 22 -13.72 -3.65 -3.24
CA GLU A 22 -13.46 -5.08 -2.97
C GLU A 22 -13.90 -5.49 -1.56
N ALA A 23 -13.80 -4.57 -0.59
CA ALA A 23 -14.33 -4.73 0.76
C ALA A 23 -15.88 -4.62 0.84
N GLY A 24 -16.56 -4.39 -0.28
CA GLY A 24 -18.02 -4.38 -0.37
C GLY A 24 -18.67 -3.05 0.04
N TYR A 25 -17.93 -1.94 -0.03
CA TYR A 25 -18.46 -0.60 0.22
C TYR A 25 -18.83 0.13 -1.06
N ARG A 26 -19.88 0.96 -0.99
CA ARG A 26 -20.18 1.92 -2.05
C ARG A 26 -19.14 3.05 -2.01
N SER A 27 -18.19 3.00 -2.94
CA SER A 27 -17.15 4.02 -3.12
C SER A 27 -17.40 4.90 -4.36
N ARG A 28 -16.58 5.94 -4.52
CA ARG A 28 -16.57 6.81 -5.69
C ARG A 28 -16.27 6.00 -6.96
N ARG A 29 -16.93 6.36 -8.05
CA ARG A 29 -16.69 5.77 -9.37
C ARG A 29 -15.35 6.26 -9.92
N ASP A 30 -14.78 5.51 -10.85
CA ASP A 30 -13.54 5.90 -11.52
C ASP A 30 -13.77 7.21 -12.29
N GLY A 31 -12.88 8.19 -12.08
CA GLY A 31 -13.04 9.54 -12.64
C GLY A 31 -14.13 10.40 -11.98
N GLY A 32 -14.81 9.90 -10.93
CA GLY A 32 -15.81 10.65 -10.17
C GLY A 32 -15.22 11.88 -9.48
N ARG A 33 -16.03 12.94 -9.35
CA ARG A 33 -15.66 14.22 -8.72
C ARG A 33 -16.38 14.46 -7.40
N GLU A 34 -17.21 13.52 -6.98
CA GLU A 34 -17.93 13.56 -5.71
C GLU A 34 -16.94 13.61 -4.55
N LEU A 35 -17.16 14.56 -3.65
CA LEU A 35 -16.35 14.74 -2.45
C LEU A 35 -16.91 13.97 -1.24
N VAL A 36 -18.18 13.57 -1.31
CA VAL A 36 -18.85 12.82 -0.25
C VAL A 36 -19.66 11.69 -0.88
N ILE A 37 -19.47 10.47 -0.40
CA ILE A 37 -20.25 9.30 -0.79
C ILE A 37 -20.81 8.66 0.48
N ARG A 38 -22.14 8.60 0.57
CA ARG A 38 -22.84 7.92 1.66
C ARG A 38 -23.23 6.51 1.24
N ASP A 39 -22.91 5.56 2.10
CA ASP A 39 -23.28 4.16 2.00
C ASP A 39 -24.18 3.80 3.20
N SER A 40 -25.48 4.01 3.01
CA SER A 40 -26.48 3.77 4.05
C SER A 40 -26.60 2.30 4.45
N GLU A 41 -26.27 1.36 3.55
CA GLU A 41 -26.37 -0.08 3.83
C GLU A 41 -25.29 -0.54 4.82
N ASN A 42 -24.10 0.07 4.73
CA ASN A 42 -22.97 -0.22 5.61
C ASN A 42 -22.80 0.80 6.76
N ASP A 43 -23.73 1.74 6.94
CA ASP A 43 -23.67 2.83 7.92
C ASP A 43 -22.33 3.59 7.91
N ILE A 44 -21.84 3.93 6.71
CA ILE A 44 -20.55 4.59 6.50
C ILE A 44 -20.64 5.75 5.50
N GLU A 45 -19.79 6.76 5.69
CA GLU A 45 -19.69 7.92 4.81
C GLU A 45 -18.23 8.21 4.47
N PHE A 46 -17.91 8.27 3.19
CA PHE A 46 -16.57 8.55 2.68
C PHE A 46 -16.42 10.01 2.28
N PHE A 47 -15.37 10.66 2.76
CA PHE A 47 -14.97 12.02 2.44
C PHE A 47 -13.69 12.00 1.60
N TYR A 48 -13.76 12.45 0.35
CA TYR A 48 -12.62 12.47 -0.55
C TYR A 48 -11.83 13.77 -0.39
N LEU A 49 -10.68 13.69 0.29
CA LEU A 49 -9.85 14.83 0.69
C LEU A 49 -8.49 14.81 -0.02
N ARG A 50 -7.74 15.93 0.02
CA ARG A 50 -6.35 15.91 -0.46
C ARG A 50 -5.52 15.00 0.47
N PRO A 51 -4.57 14.21 -0.06
CA PRO A 51 -3.78 13.27 0.76
C PRO A 51 -3.14 13.90 2.00
N ARG A 52 -2.53 15.09 1.85
CA ARG A 52 -1.90 15.85 2.95
C ARG A 52 -2.88 16.25 4.06
N ASP A 53 -4.16 16.43 3.72
CA ASP A 53 -5.17 16.89 4.68
C ASP A 53 -5.74 15.73 5.51
N VAL A 54 -5.68 14.48 5.02
CA VAL A 54 -6.35 13.33 5.66
C VAL A 54 -5.95 13.18 7.13
N ALA A 55 -4.65 13.24 7.44
CA ALA A 55 -4.16 13.11 8.80
C ALA A 55 -4.67 14.23 9.73
N VAL A 56 -4.80 15.45 9.22
CA VAL A 56 -5.34 16.59 9.97
C VAL A 56 -6.82 16.40 10.31
N TYR A 57 -7.63 15.95 9.34
CA TYR A 57 -9.05 15.69 9.56
C TYR A 57 -9.29 14.54 10.55
N VAL A 58 -8.47 13.49 10.48
CA VAL A 58 -8.50 12.38 11.45
C VAL A 58 -8.03 12.85 12.82
N GLY A 59 -6.91 13.55 12.91
CA GLY A 59 -6.34 14.02 14.18
C GLY A 59 -7.22 15.03 14.93
N SER A 60 -7.95 15.90 14.20
CA SER A 60 -8.98 16.76 14.79
C SER A 60 -10.23 15.99 15.24
N GLY A 61 -10.39 14.75 14.76
CA GLY A 61 -11.55 13.90 15.00
C GLY A 61 -12.83 14.43 14.36
N THR A 62 -12.69 15.13 13.24
CA THR A 62 -13.81 15.51 12.35
C THR A 62 -14.34 14.30 11.58
N VAL A 63 -13.44 13.34 11.31
CA VAL A 63 -13.73 12.00 10.80
C VAL A 63 -13.16 10.95 11.75
N ASP A 64 -13.65 9.72 11.65
CA ASP A 64 -13.35 8.63 12.57
C ASP A 64 -12.11 7.81 12.18
N ALA A 65 -11.80 7.74 10.88
CA ALA A 65 -10.58 7.14 10.34
C ALA A 65 -10.24 7.75 8.98
N GLY A 66 -9.07 7.39 8.43
CA GLY A 66 -8.70 7.80 7.08
C GLY A 66 -7.62 6.94 6.45
N ILE A 67 -7.53 6.98 5.12
CA ILE A 67 -6.48 6.32 4.34
C ILE A 67 -5.49 7.38 3.87
N THR A 68 -4.20 7.21 4.17
CA THR A 68 -3.13 8.11 3.70
C THR A 68 -1.80 7.35 3.57
N GLY A 69 -0.73 8.02 3.16
CA GLY A 69 0.63 7.46 3.18
C GLY A 69 1.27 7.59 4.57
N ARG A 70 2.10 6.63 4.96
CA ARG A 70 2.83 6.65 6.24
C ARG A 70 3.74 7.88 6.33
N ASP A 71 4.40 8.25 5.25
CA ASP A 71 5.14 9.51 5.09
C ASP A 71 4.31 10.76 5.42
N LEU A 72 3.12 10.89 4.81
CA LEU A 72 2.20 12.01 5.01
C LEU A 72 1.67 12.05 6.44
N LEU A 73 1.40 10.88 7.05
CA LEU A 73 1.00 10.80 8.45
C LEU A 73 2.09 11.38 9.36
N LEU A 74 3.32 10.89 9.22
CA LEU A 74 4.46 11.31 10.05
C LEU A 74 4.78 12.79 9.86
N ASP A 75 4.75 13.26 8.61
CA ASP A 75 5.00 14.67 8.31
C ASP A 75 3.91 15.62 8.81
N SER A 76 2.65 15.16 8.87
CA SER A 76 1.54 16.03 9.28
C SER A 76 1.66 16.55 10.71
N GLY A 77 2.33 15.81 11.60
CA GLY A 77 2.33 16.06 13.05
C GLY A 77 0.94 16.07 13.69
N ALA A 78 -0.09 15.56 12.99
CA ALA A 78 -1.45 15.53 13.49
C ALA A 78 -1.59 14.49 14.62
N ALA A 79 -2.58 14.69 15.51
CA ALA A 79 -2.91 13.75 16.59
C ALA A 79 -3.63 12.48 16.07
N ALA A 80 -3.06 11.83 15.07
CA ALA A 80 -3.52 10.60 14.46
C ALA A 80 -2.43 9.53 14.59
N ARG A 81 -2.82 8.27 14.62
CA ARG A 81 -1.91 7.13 14.68
C ARG A 81 -2.23 6.12 13.60
N GLU A 82 -1.21 5.39 13.18
CA GLU A 82 -1.38 4.22 12.32
C GLU A 82 -2.24 3.17 13.05
N HIS A 83 -3.18 2.59 12.30
CA HIS A 83 -4.04 1.50 12.75
C HIS A 83 -3.71 0.20 12.02
N MET A 84 -3.57 0.24 10.69
CA MET A 84 -3.13 -0.91 9.91
C MET A 84 -2.39 -0.47 8.63
N ALA A 85 -1.41 -1.26 8.21
CA ALA A 85 -0.84 -1.19 6.88
C ALA A 85 -1.81 -1.76 5.83
N LEU A 86 -1.83 -1.17 4.63
CA LEU A 86 -2.75 -1.57 3.56
C LEU A 86 -2.08 -2.33 2.42
N GLY A 87 -0.74 -2.47 2.41
CA GLY A 87 -0.03 -3.29 1.43
C GLY A 87 -0.10 -2.77 -0.01
N PHE A 88 -0.19 -1.44 -0.19
CA PHE A 88 -0.10 -0.79 -1.50
C PHE A 88 0.59 0.57 -1.41
N ALA A 89 0.96 1.13 -2.57
CA ALA A 89 1.71 2.38 -2.70
C ALA A 89 3.02 2.37 -1.90
N HIS A 90 3.76 1.27 -2.01
CA HIS A 90 5.07 1.13 -1.38
C HIS A 90 6.08 2.10 -1.99
N SER A 91 6.82 2.81 -1.15
CA SER A 91 7.88 3.72 -1.57
C SER A 91 8.97 3.81 -0.51
N THR A 92 10.10 4.41 -0.87
CA THR A 92 11.13 4.78 0.10
C THR A 92 11.32 6.28 0.10
N PHE A 93 11.43 6.90 1.26
CA PHE A 93 11.83 8.30 1.39
C PHE A 93 13.36 8.37 1.43
N ARG A 94 13.97 9.18 0.58
CA ARG A 94 15.42 9.18 0.35
C ARG A 94 15.99 10.60 0.30
N TYR A 95 17.25 10.73 0.72
CA TYR A 95 18.07 11.90 0.38
C TYR A 95 18.73 11.70 -0.99
N ALA A 96 18.86 12.78 -1.76
CA ALA A 96 19.64 12.80 -2.98
C ALA A 96 20.33 14.15 -3.19
N ALA A 97 21.45 14.14 -3.89
CA ALA A 97 22.24 15.34 -4.17
C ALA A 97 23.04 15.18 -5.47
N GLN A 98 23.64 16.27 -5.96
CA GLN A 98 24.65 16.16 -7.01
C GLN A 98 25.83 15.30 -6.52
N PRO A 99 26.52 14.59 -7.43
CA PRO A 99 27.74 13.87 -7.09
C PRO A 99 28.69 14.73 -6.26
N ASP A 100 29.37 14.11 -5.30
CA ASP A 100 30.34 14.73 -4.37
C ASP A 100 29.78 15.76 -3.38
N THR A 101 28.49 16.08 -3.43
CA THR A 101 27.88 17.03 -2.49
C THR A 101 27.71 16.44 -1.09
N ALA A 102 27.12 15.25 -1.02
CA ALA A 102 26.96 14.47 0.20
C ALA A 102 26.90 12.98 -0.18
N ARG A 103 27.52 12.12 0.64
CA ARG A 103 27.54 10.66 0.44
C ARG A 103 26.98 9.88 1.64
N SER A 104 26.67 10.59 2.73
CA SER A 104 26.14 10.03 3.97
C SER A 104 25.34 11.10 4.71
N LEU A 105 24.56 10.67 5.71
CA LEU A 105 23.78 11.56 6.56
C LEU A 105 24.63 12.64 7.24
N ALA A 106 25.84 12.29 7.72
CA ALA A 106 26.78 13.24 8.29
C ALA A 106 27.23 14.32 7.28
N GLY A 107 27.30 13.96 6.00
CA GLY A 107 27.63 14.90 4.92
C GLY A 107 26.56 15.97 4.68
N ILE A 108 25.37 15.87 5.28
CA ILE A 108 24.30 16.87 5.20
C ILE A 108 24.55 18.04 6.18
N ASN A 109 25.45 17.89 7.15
CA ASN A 109 25.68 18.91 8.17
C ASN A 109 26.10 20.27 7.57
N GLY A 110 25.41 21.33 7.96
CA GLY A 110 25.57 22.69 7.47
C GLY A 110 24.93 22.98 6.11
N LYS A 111 24.27 22.01 5.47
CA LYS A 111 23.65 22.16 4.14
C LYS A 111 22.19 22.58 4.22
N ARG A 112 21.64 22.95 3.07
CA ARG A 112 20.21 23.19 2.86
C ARG A 112 19.56 21.95 2.24
N VAL A 113 18.47 21.48 2.85
CA VAL A 113 17.72 20.31 2.41
C VAL A 113 16.35 20.75 1.92
N ALA A 114 16.10 20.66 0.61
CA ALA A 114 14.80 20.92 0.03
C ALA A 114 13.86 19.72 0.20
N THR A 115 12.64 19.97 0.66
CA THR A 115 11.62 18.92 0.78
C THR A 115 10.22 19.54 0.79
N SER A 116 9.23 18.69 0.54
CA SER A 116 7.82 19.00 0.80
C SER A 116 7.30 18.33 2.09
N TYR A 117 8.20 17.70 2.87
CA TYR A 117 7.90 16.98 4.11
C TYR A 117 8.77 17.52 5.26
N ASP A 118 8.46 18.75 5.67
CA ASP A 118 9.27 19.55 6.58
C ASP A 118 9.55 18.84 7.91
N ARG A 119 8.49 18.30 8.54
CA ARG A 119 8.60 17.73 9.89
C ARG A 119 9.32 16.40 9.84
N LEU A 120 8.97 15.56 8.86
CA LEU A 120 9.62 14.26 8.67
C LEU A 120 11.13 14.41 8.51
N VAL A 121 11.58 15.35 7.69
CA VAL A 121 13.00 15.58 7.44
C VAL A 121 13.68 16.24 8.65
N ALA A 122 13.06 17.26 9.25
CA ALA A 122 13.61 17.93 10.43
C ALA A 122 13.80 16.95 11.60
N ASP A 123 12.80 16.12 11.89
CA ASP A 123 12.83 15.14 12.97
C ASP A 123 13.90 14.07 12.71
N HIS A 124 14.02 13.60 11.46
CA HIS A 124 15.07 12.64 11.08
C HIS A 124 16.49 13.21 11.23
N LEU A 125 16.72 14.46 10.81
CA LEU A 125 18.03 15.11 10.97
C LEU A 125 18.36 15.31 12.46
N ALA A 126 17.39 15.78 13.24
CA ALA A 126 17.55 16.02 14.67
C ALA A 126 17.84 14.72 15.44
N SER A 127 17.15 13.61 15.13
CA SER A 127 17.38 12.32 15.79
C SER A 127 18.78 11.75 15.56
N HIS A 128 19.48 12.21 14.51
CA HIS A 128 20.84 11.81 14.17
C HIS A 128 21.89 12.89 14.49
N GLY A 129 21.50 13.98 15.15
CA GLY A 129 22.41 15.06 15.53
C GLY A 129 22.99 15.84 14.34
N VAL A 130 22.32 15.84 13.19
CA VAL A 130 22.76 16.58 12.00
C VAL A 130 22.09 17.95 11.97
N ASN A 131 22.90 19.01 11.92
CA ASN A 131 22.40 20.37 11.84
C ASN A 131 22.33 20.81 10.38
N ALA A 132 21.13 20.91 9.80
CA ALA A 132 20.92 21.35 8.43
C ALA A 132 19.68 22.24 8.34
N THR A 133 19.64 23.12 7.34
CA THR A 133 18.49 24.01 7.11
C THR A 133 17.47 23.33 6.21
N VAL A 134 16.29 23.01 6.73
CA VAL A 134 15.18 22.48 5.92
C VAL A 134 14.53 23.63 5.15
N VAL A 135 14.38 23.46 3.83
CA VAL A 135 13.77 24.43 2.91
C VAL A 135 12.48 23.83 2.34
N HIS A 136 11.36 24.42 2.72
CA HIS A 136 10.03 23.98 2.27
C HIS A 136 9.81 24.28 0.77
N LEU A 137 9.27 23.31 0.04
CA LEU A 137 8.79 23.45 -1.33
C LEU A 137 7.47 22.69 -1.53
N ASP A 138 6.52 23.28 -2.25
CA ASP A 138 5.22 22.67 -2.53
C ASP A 138 5.27 21.52 -3.56
N GLY A 139 6.41 21.35 -4.26
CA GLY A 139 6.64 20.31 -5.26
C GLY A 139 7.84 20.61 -6.16
N ALA A 140 8.14 19.70 -7.09
CA ALA A 140 9.29 19.77 -8.01
C ALA A 140 10.61 20.06 -7.28
N VAL A 141 10.85 19.32 -6.18
CA VAL A 141 12.00 19.52 -5.30
C VAL A 141 13.32 19.22 -6.01
N GLU A 142 13.30 18.40 -7.06
CA GLU A 142 14.48 17.97 -7.80
C GLU A 142 15.18 19.13 -8.50
N SER A 143 14.42 20.11 -8.99
CA SER A 143 14.97 21.32 -9.63
C SER A 143 15.60 22.30 -8.64
N SER A 144 15.36 22.14 -7.34
CA SER A 144 15.84 23.09 -6.31
C SER A 144 17.36 23.13 -6.20
N VAL A 145 18.04 22.02 -6.48
CA VAL A 145 19.50 21.93 -6.43
C VAL A 145 20.11 22.70 -7.61
N GLU A 146 19.60 22.49 -8.81
CA GLU A 146 20.07 23.22 -10.01
C GLU A 146 19.83 24.73 -9.90
N LEU A 147 18.71 25.14 -9.32
CA LEU A 147 18.37 26.55 -9.08
C LEU A 147 19.14 27.17 -7.89
N GLY A 148 19.96 26.39 -7.19
CA GLY A 148 20.76 26.86 -6.05
C GLY A 148 19.94 27.16 -4.78
N VAL A 149 18.69 26.69 -4.70
CA VAL A 149 17.81 26.85 -3.53
C VAL A 149 18.23 25.91 -2.39
N ALA A 150 18.71 24.71 -2.73
CA ALA A 150 19.16 23.70 -1.78
C ALA A 150 20.41 22.98 -2.29
N ASP A 151 21.08 22.25 -1.39
CA ASP A 151 22.25 21.44 -1.72
C ASP A 151 21.90 19.94 -1.76
N VAL A 152 20.84 19.54 -1.05
CA VAL A 152 20.32 18.18 -0.94
C VAL A 152 18.80 18.24 -1.11
N VAL A 153 18.19 17.23 -1.71
CA VAL A 153 16.74 17.01 -1.70
C VAL A 153 16.40 15.82 -0.81
N ALA A 154 15.22 15.85 -0.20
CA ALA A 154 14.66 14.72 0.51
C ALA A 154 13.22 14.50 0.03
N ASP A 155 12.98 13.39 -0.65
CA ASP A 155 11.67 13.11 -1.26
C ASP A 155 11.35 11.61 -1.37
N VAL A 156 10.12 11.33 -1.75
CA VAL A 156 9.61 10.00 -2.04
C VAL A 156 10.24 9.46 -3.32
N VAL A 157 10.78 8.24 -3.25
CA VAL A 157 11.41 7.53 -4.35
C VAL A 157 10.74 6.18 -4.53
N GLU A 158 10.06 6.02 -5.67
CA GLU A 158 9.54 4.74 -6.17
C GLU A 158 10.58 4.07 -7.09
N THR A 159 10.86 4.66 -8.26
CA THR A 159 11.80 4.13 -9.26
C THR A 159 13.13 4.90 -9.32
N GLY A 160 13.18 6.12 -8.78
CA GLY A 160 14.34 7.01 -8.86
C GLY A 160 14.54 7.71 -10.21
N SER A 161 13.64 7.54 -11.18
CA SER A 161 13.79 8.13 -12.52
C SER A 161 13.82 9.65 -12.50
N THR A 162 13.01 10.30 -11.66
CA THR A 162 12.91 11.77 -11.59
C THR A 162 14.19 12.40 -11.04
N LEU A 163 14.74 11.84 -9.95
CA LEU A 163 16.01 12.27 -9.37
C LEU A 163 17.16 12.11 -10.37
N LYS A 164 17.21 10.97 -11.07
CA LYS A 164 18.25 10.71 -12.08
C LYS A 164 18.16 11.68 -13.26
N ALA A 165 16.95 12.03 -13.71
CA ALA A 165 16.75 13.00 -14.78
C ALA A 165 17.21 14.42 -14.38
N ALA A 166 17.15 14.75 -13.09
CA ALA A 166 17.70 15.98 -12.52
C ALA A 166 19.20 15.90 -12.18
N GLY A 167 19.89 14.80 -12.53
CA GLY A 167 21.32 14.61 -12.25
C GLY A 167 21.64 14.38 -10.77
N LEU A 168 20.67 13.92 -9.97
CA LEU A 168 20.84 13.65 -8.55
C LEU A 168 21.05 12.16 -8.29
N GLU A 169 21.92 11.86 -7.33
CA GLU A 169 22.20 10.51 -6.84
C GLU A 169 21.65 10.33 -5.43
N VAL A 170 20.89 9.24 -5.23
CA VAL A 170 20.42 8.83 -3.90
C VAL A 170 21.62 8.35 -3.09
N PHE A 171 21.71 8.75 -1.83
CA PHE A 171 22.76 8.33 -0.92
C PHE A 171 22.21 7.99 0.47
N GLY A 172 22.94 7.14 1.20
CA GLY A 172 22.54 6.66 2.52
C GLY A 172 21.34 5.69 2.49
N ASP A 173 20.99 5.24 3.69
CA ASP A 173 19.81 4.40 3.89
C ASP A 173 18.51 5.23 3.73
N PRO A 174 17.39 4.58 3.39
CA PRO A 174 16.10 5.27 3.44
C PRO A 174 15.81 5.87 4.80
N LEU A 175 15.29 7.10 4.79
CA LEU A 175 14.78 7.74 6.00
C LEU A 175 13.54 7.01 6.51
N LEU A 176 12.73 6.49 5.56
CA LEU A 176 11.46 5.84 5.82
C LEU A 176 11.13 4.87 4.68
N SER A 177 10.62 3.69 5.04
CA SER A 177 9.85 2.85 4.13
C SER A 177 8.36 3.15 4.33
N SER A 178 7.72 3.67 3.28
CA SER A 178 6.34 4.16 3.33
C SER A 178 5.42 3.23 2.55
N GLU A 179 4.15 3.20 2.95
CA GLU A 179 3.06 2.54 2.27
C GLU A 179 1.74 3.24 2.65
N ALA A 180 0.65 2.86 1.97
CA ALA A 180 -0.68 3.28 2.38
C ALA A 180 -1.08 2.65 3.73
N VAL A 181 -1.65 3.46 4.61
CA VAL A 181 -2.06 3.09 5.96
C VAL A 181 -3.48 3.56 6.27
N LEU A 182 -4.21 2.77 7.05
CA LEU A 182 -5.41 3.22 7.75
C LEU A 182 -4.95 3.91 9.03
N ILE A 183 -5.49 5.10 9.29
CA ILE A 183 -5.17 5.89 10.47
C ILE A 183 -6.44 6.21 11.26
N VAL A 184 -6.27 6.39 12.56
CA VAL A 184 -7.33 6.75 13.51
C VAL A 184 -6.86 7.87 14.43
N PRO A 185 -7.76 8.61 15.10
CA PRO A 185 -7.36 9.61 16.08
C PRO A 185 -6.56 8.95 17.22
N GLN A 186 -5.45 9.57 17.64
CA GLN A 186 -4.53 8.98 18.64
C GLN A 186 -5.17 8.89 20.03
N ASN A 187 -5.94 9.90 20.43
CA ASN A 187 -6.45 10.06 21.79
C ASN A 187 -7.98 9.93 21.86
N ARG A 188 -8.58 9.04 21.06
CA ARG A 188 -10.02 8.74 21.11
C ARG A 188 -10.29 7.25 21.23
N PRO A 189 -11.44 6.87 21.82
CA PRO A 189 -11.91 5.50 21.78
C PRO A 189 -12.06 5.01 20.33
N THR A 190 -11.89 3.71 20.13
CA THR A 190 -12.18 3.04 18.86
C THR A 190 -13.62 3.35 18.43
N PRO A 191 -13.84 3.93 17.23
CA PRO A 191 -15.17 4.24 16.76
C PRO A 191 -15.96 2.96 16.47
N ALA A 192 -17.26 3.00 16.74
CA ALA A 192 -18.15 1.88 16.44
C ALA A 192 -18.12 1.55 14.93
N GLY A 193 -17.97 0.27 14.59
CA GLY A 193 -17.90 -0.20 13.21
C GLY A 193 -16.48 -0.25 12.61
N LEU A 194 -15.45 0.30 13.29
CA LEU A 194 -14.07 0.21 12.79
C LEU A 194 -13.57 -1.23 12.67
N GLU A 195 -13.88 -2.09 13.64
CA GLU A 195 -13.51 -3.51 13.59
C GLU A 195 -14.10 -4.24 12.37
N VAL A 196 -15.30 -3.84 11.93
CA VAL A 196 -15.93 -4.40 10.73
C VAL A 196 -15.19 -3.93 9.47
N LEU A 197 -14.83 -2.65 9.41
CA LEU A 197 -14.02 -2.07 8.33
C LEU A 197 -12.66 -2.76 8.25
N GLU A 198 -11.95 -2.84 9.36
CA GLU A 198 -10.65 -3.50 9.48
C GLU A 198 -10.72 -4.94 8.99
N ARG A 199 -11.68 -5.74 9.49
CA ARG A 199 -11.84 -7.14 9.07
C ARG A 199 -12.11 -7.28 7.56
N ARG A 200 -12.90 -6.38 6.97
CA ARG A 200 -13.19 -6.41 5.53
C ARG A 200 -11.97 -6.01 4.71
N ILE A 201 -11.26 -4.95 5.10
CA ILE A 201 -10.02 -4.51 4.46
C ILE A 201 -8.94 -5.58 4.57
N HIS A 202 -8.75 -6.17 5.76
CA HIS A 202 -7.81 -7.26 5.97
C HIS A 202 -8.12 -8.43 5.03
N GLY A 203 -9.41 -8.76 4.83
CA GLY A 203 -9.77 -9.80 3.90
C GLY A 203 -9.42 -9.51 2.44
N VAL A 204 -9.44 -8.24 2.02
CA VAL A 204 -8.94 -7.82 0.71
C VAL A 204 -7.41 -7.96 0.63
N ILE A 205 -6.69 -7.55 1.67
CA ILE A 205 -5.23 -7.67 1.73
C ILE A 205 -4.81 -9.13 1.61
N VAL A 206 -5.44 -10.03 2.38
CA VAL A 206 -5.22 -11.48 2.29
C VAL A 206 -5.56 -11.97 0.89
N ALA A 207 -6.72 -11.63 0.33
CA ALA A 207 -7.10 -12.10 -1.01
C ALA A 207 -6.09 -11.72 -2.10
N ARG A 208 -5.44 -10.56 -2.00
CA ARG A 208 -4.41 -10.13 -2.96
C ARG A 208 -3.15 -10.99 -2.93
N THR A 209 -2.83 -11.64 -1.81
CA THR A 209 -1.65 -12.52 -1.70
C THR A 209 -1.89 -13.93 -2.22
N PHE A 210 -3.13 -14.28 -2.58
CA PHE A 210 -3.50 -15.58 -3.09
C PHE A 210 -4.18 -15.52 -4.46
N VAL A 211 -4.26 -16.68 -5.10
CA VAL A 211 -5.12 -16.96 -6.24
C VAL A 211 -5.88 -18.27 -6.00
N LEU A 212 -7.06 -18.40 -6.58
CA LEU A 212 -7.74 -19.68 -6.67
C LEU A 212 -7.25 -20.39 -7.93
N MET A 213 -6.74 -21.60 -7.77
CA MET A 213 -6.32 -22.45 -8.87
C MET A 213 -7.29 -23.62 -9.01
N ASP A 214 -7.77 -23.84 -10.23
CA ASP A 214 -8.61 -24.97 -10.61
C ASP A 214 -7.86 -25.78 -11.67
N PHE A 215 -7.85 -27.11 -11.57
CA PHE A 215 -7.24 -27.97 -12.58
C PHE A 215 -7.88 -29.36 -12.60
N ASP A 216 -7.77 -30.03 -13.73
CA ASP A 216 -8.18 -31.43 -13.89
C ASP A 216 -6.96 -32.35 -13.78
N VAL A 217 -7.09 -33.45 -13.05
CA VAL A 217 -6.02 -34.46 -12.89
C VAL A 217 -6.60 -35.88 -12.92
N HIS A 218 -5.87 -36.82 -13.54
CA HIS A 218 -6.24 -38.23 -13.54
C HIS A 218 -6.07 -38.84 -12.13
N ALA A 219 -6.87 -39.85 -11.80
CA ALA A 219 -6.85 -40.54 -10.51
C ALA A 219 -5.43 -40.98 -10.07
N ASP A 220 -4.63 -41.49 -11.02
CA ASP A 220 -3.27 -41.98 -10.78
C ASP A 220 -2.28 -40.91 -10.27
N HIS A 221 -2.59 -39.63 -10.47
CA HIS A 221 -1.72 -38.49 -10.12
C HIS A 221 -2.33 -37.57 -9.07
N LEU A 222 -3.47 -37.94 -8.49
CA LEU A 222 -4.19 -37.09 -7.54
C LEU A 222 -3.37 -36.79 -6.28
N ASP A 223 -2.73 -37.80 -5.69
CA ASP A 223 -1.94 -37.63 -4.47
C ASP A 223 -0.70 -36.73 -4.70
N ASP A 224 -0.04 -36.88 -5.86
CA ASP A 224 1.08 -36.03 -6.26
C ASP A 224 0.61 -34.57 -6.43
N ALA A 225 -0.56 -34.36 -7.05
CA ALA A 225 -1.15 -33.04 -7.23
C ALA A 225 -1.50 -32.37 -5.89
N VAL A 226 -2.06 -33.13 -4.94
CA VAL A 226 -2.34 -32.65 -3.57
C VAL A 226 -1.05 -32.27 -2.83
N ALA A 227 0.03 -33.02 -3.03
CA ALA A 227 1.33 -32.70 -2.44
C ALA A 227 1.95 -31.41 -3.04
N ILE A 228 1.76 -31.18 -4.35
CA ILE A 228 2.22 -29.97 -5.04
C ILE A 228 1.42 -28.73 -4.60
N ALA A 229 0.11 -28.89 -4.45
CA ALA A 229 -0.81 -27.82 -4.13
C ALA A 229 -1.70 -28.20 -2.92
N PRO A 230 -1.17 -28.12 -1.68
CA PRO A 230 -1.88 -28.56 -0.49
C PRO A 230 -3.00 -27.60 -0.04
N GLY A 231 -2.98 -26.35 -0.50
CA GLY A 231 -3.95 -25.33 -0.11
C GLY A 231 -3.74 -24.78 1.29
N PHE A 232 -4.72 -24.02 1.78
CA PHE A 232 -4.71 -23.45 3.13
C PHE A 232 -5.18 -24.47 4.19
N GLU A 233 -6.33 -25.11 3.97
CA GLU A 233 -6.83 -26.22 4.80
C GLU A 233 -6.57 -27.58 4.12
N ALA A 234 -7.15 -27.75 2.93
CA ALA A 234 -6.95 -28.89 2.04
C ALA A 234 -7.50 -28.54 0.64
N PRO A 235 -7.08 -29.23 -0.44
CA PRO A 235 -7.67 -29.04 -1.76
C PRO A 235 -9.09 -29.58 -1.80
N THR A 236 -9.99 -28.89 -2.51
CA THR A 236 -11.31 -29.43 -2.83
C THR A 236 -11.19 -30.34 -4.03
N VAL A 237 -11.59 -31.60 -3.92
CA VAL A 237 -11.51 -32.61 -4.98
C VAL A 237 -12.92 -33.06 -5.36
N SER A 238 -13.27 -32.99 -6.65
CA SER A 238 -14.57 -33.38 -7.19
C SER A 238 -14.40 -34.30 -8.40
N PRO A 239 -15.08 -35.46 -8.47
CA PRO A 239 -14.99 -36.35 -9.63
C PRO A 239 -15.62 -35.71 -10.87
N LEU A 240 -15.00 -35.91 -12.03
CA LEU A 240 -15.57 -35.53 -13.32
C LEU A 240 -16.54 -36.61 -13.83
N HIS A 241 -17.57 -36.19 -14.59
CA HIS A 241 -18.62 -37.09 -15.05
C HIS A 241 -18.07 -38.20 -15.95
N ASP A 242 -18.41 -39.46 -15.60
CA ASP A 242 -18.10 -40.67 -16.36
C ASP A 242 -16.63 -40.79 -16.80
N SER A 243 -15.68 -40.42 -15.92
CA SER A 243 -14.25 -40.45 -16.21
C SER A 243 -13.39 -40.74 -14.97
N ASP A 244 -12.15 -41.16 -15.17
CA ASP A 244 -11.14 -41.36 -14.12
C ASP A 244 -10.39 -40.06 -13.75
N TRP A 245 -11.04 -38.90 -13.93
CA TRP A 245 -10.48 -37.58 -13.69
C TRP A 245 -11.18 -36.86 -12.54
N PHE A 246 -10.45 -35.98 -11.88
CA PHE A 246 -10.92 -35.13 -10.81
C PHE A 246 -10.63 -33.65 -11.14
N ALA A 247 -11.60 -32.79 -10.86
CA ALA A 247 -11.38 -31.37 -10.73
C ALA A 247 -10.89 -31.06 -9.31
N VAL A 248 -9.74 -30.38 -9.21
CA VAL A 248 -9.14 -29.92 -7.95
C VAL A 248 -9.20 -28.41 -7.91
N ARG A 249 -9.69 -27.86 -6.80
CA ARG A 249 -9.72 -26.43 -6.51
C ARG A 249 -8.94 -26.13 -5.25
N VAL A 250 -8.03 -25.17 -5.31
CA VAL A 250 -7.09 -24.89 -4.23
C VAL A 250 -6.65 -23.44 -4.20
N LEU A 251 -6.47 -22.89 -3.00
CA LEU A 251 -5.91 -21.56 -2.79
C LEU A 251 -4.37 -21.62 -2.78
N ILE A 252 -3.70 -20.84 -3.63
CA ILE A 252 -2.24 -20.87 -3.78
C ILE A 252 -1.65 -19.46 -3.60
N PRO A 253 -0.52 -19.31 -2.89
CA PRO A 253 0.18 -18.03 -2.81
C PRO A 253 0.49 -17.49 -4.21
N ARG A 254 0.15 -16.22 -4.45
CA ARG A 254 0.25 -15.59 -5.79
C ARG A 254 1.66 -15.67 -6.38
N GLU A 255 2.70 -15.55 -5.55
CA GLU A 255 4.10 -15.66 -5.97
C GLU A 255 4.49 -17.06 -6.49
N GLN A 256 3.79 -18.10 -6.05
CA GLN A 256 4.07 -19.50 -6.41
C GLN A 256 3.25 -19.97 -7.61
N THR A 257 2.31 -19.16 -8.10
CA THR A 257 1.33 -19.52 -9.14
C THR A 257 1.98 -20.26 -10.30
N ASN A 258 2.94 -19.64 -10.99
CA ASN A 258 3.52 -20.22 -12.20
C ASN A 258 4.31 -21.51 -11.90
N THR A 259 5.09 -21.52 -10.81
CA THR A 259 5.85 -22.71 -10.41
C THR A 259 4.93 -23.89 -10.06
N VAL A 260 3.78 -23.63 -9.42
CA VAL A 260 2.78 -24.66 -9.13
C VAL A 260 2.12 -25.15 -10.43
N MET A 261 1.77 -24.24 -11.34
CA MET A 261 1.21 -24.61 -12.66
C MET A 261 2.16 -25.52 -13.45
N ASP A 262 3.46 -25.19 -13.49
CA ASP A 262 4.46 -25.99 -14.21
C ASP A 262 4.55 -27.41 -13.63
N LYS A 263 4.68 -27.53 -12.29
CA LYS A 263 4.73 -28.84 -11.61
C LYS A 263 3.48 -29.68 -11.81
N LEU A 264 2.31 -29.05 -11.74
CA LEU A 264 1.04 -29.74 -11.99
C LEU A 264 0.96 -30.23 -13.45
N TYR A 265 1.40 -29.41 -14.40
CA TYR A 265 1.40 -29.79 -15.82
C TYR A 265 2.34 -30.97 -16.10
N GLU A 266 3.52 -31.00 -15.46
CA GLU A 266 4.52 -32.07 -15.56
C GLU A 266 3.96 -33.45 -15.15
N ILE A 267 3.13 -33.50 -14.10
CA ILE A 267 2.49 -34.74 -13.63
C ILE A 267 1.19 -35.06 -14.40
N GLY A 268 0.86 -34.31 -15.45
CA GLY A 268 -0.27 -34.61 -16.31
C GLY A 268 -1.56 -33.84 -16.03
N ALA A 269 -1.57 -32.87 -15.11
CA ALA A 269 -2.74 -32.01 -14.90
C ALA A 269 -3.05 -31.19 -16.17
N ARG A 270 -4.34 -30.94 -16.41
CA ARG A 270 -4.86 -30.22 -17.58
C ARG A 270 -5.86 -29.16 -17.15
N ALA A 271 -6.18 -28.26 -18.08
CA ALA A 271 -7.09 -27.14 -17.83
C ALA A 271 -6.76 -26.37 -16.54
N ILE A 272 -5.47 -26.09 -16.31
CA ILE A 272 -5.01 -25.36 -15.13
C ILE A 272 -5.38 -23.89 -15.28
N LEU A 273 -6.34 -23.43 -14.49
CA LEU A 273 -6.91 -22.10 -14.50
C LEU A 273 -6.54 -21.36 -13.22
N VAL A 274 -6.42 -20.04 -13.33
CA VAL A 274 -6.11 -19.15 -12.21
C VAL A 274 -7.16 -18.05 -12.15
N THR A 275 -7.84 -17.94 -11.02
CA THR A 275 -8.87 -16.92 -10.76
C THR A 275 -8.42 -16.01 -9.63
N SER A 276 -8.53 -14.69 -9.84
CA SER A 276 -8.31 -13.72 -8.76
C SER A 276 -9.51 -13.67 -7.84
N ILE A 277 -9.25 -13.49 -6.55
CA ILE A 277 -10.26 -13.35 -5.50
C ILE A 277 -10.21 -11.93 -4.93
N HIS A 278 -11.36 -11.37 -4.57
CA HIS A 278 -11.45 -9.99 -4.05
C HIS A 278 -11.36 -9.92 -2.53
N ALA A 279 -11.84 -10.93 -1.80
CA ALA A 279 -11.79 -10.98 -0.34
C ALA A 279 -11.71 -12.42 0.18
N CYS A 280 -10.92 -12.64 1.22
CA CYS A 280 -10.71 -13.93 1.88
C CYS A 280 -10.62 -13.73 3.39
N ARG A 281 -11.31 -14.54 4.20
CA ARG A 281 -11.20 -14.50 5.66
C ARG A 281 -10.56 -15.80 6.12
N ILE A 282 -9.39 -15.67 6.73
CA ILE A 282 -8.61 -16.75 7.33
C ILE A 282 -8.38 -16.43 8.80
#